data_AF-Q86FX3-F1
#
_entry.id   AF-Q86FX3-F1
#
_cell.length_a   1.000
_cell.length_b   1.000
_cell.length_c   1.000
_cell.angle_alpha   90.00
_cell.angle_beta   90.00
_cell.angle_gamma   90.00
#
_symmetry.space_group_name_H-M   'P 1'
#
loop_
_entity.id
_entity.type
_entity.pdbx_description
1 polymer ?
#
loop_
_entity_poly.entity_id
_entity_poly.type
_entity_poly.pdbx_seq_one_letter_code
_entity_poly.pdbx_strand_id
1 'polypeptide(L)'
;LEDIQIRYIIYQLLKALKYLHSAGIVHRDIKPSNLLLNSDCLLKVADFGLARSLDKETLQTDYVETRWYRAPEILLGSQRYSFAIDLWSVGCILGEIINGKPLFPGSSTLNQLDKIIEATGQPSAEDLEVIDSPLSMNLLSSLPQRETKGLAEIVPKASDDALELMEELLTF
;
A
#
# COMPACT_ATOMS: atom_id res chain seq x y z
N LEU A 1 -11.88 -16.35 5.85
CA LEU A 1 -10.66 -17.09 5.46
C LEU A 1 -10.01 -17.58 6.73
N GLU A 2 -9.59 -18.83 6.76
CA GLU A 2 -8.72 -19.35 7.82
C GLU A 2 -7.32 -18.74 7.69
N ASP A 3 -6.58 -18.67 8.79
CA ASP A 3 -5.22 -18.10 8.84
C ASP A 3 -4.29 -18.68 7.76
N ILE A 4 -4.34 -20.00 7.55
CA ILE A 4 -3.55 -20.67 6.50
C ILE A 4 -3.88 -20.17 5.09
N GLN A 5 -5.14 -19.82 4.82
CA GLN A 5 -5.55 -19.29 3.52
C GLN A 5 -5.04 -17.87 3.32
N ILE A 6 -5.07 -17.04 4.37
CA ILE A 6 -4.52 -15.67 4.34
C ILE A 6 -3.03 -15.73 4.01
N ARG A 7 -2.28 -16.55 4.75
CA ARG A 7 -0.84 -16.78 4.52
C ARG A 7 -0.56 -17.24 3.10
N TYR A 8 -1.34 -18.20 2.59
CA TYR A 8 -1.15 -18.73 1.24
C TYR A 8 -1.46 -17.71 0.14
N ILE A 9 -2.45 -16.85 0.34
CA ILE A 9 -2.77 -15.74 -0.58
C ILE A 9 -1.63 -14.71 -0.61
N ILE A 10 -1.19 -14.24 0.56
CA ILE A 10 -0.11 -13.24 0.66
C ILE A 10 1.21 -13.79 0.13
N TYR A 11 1.54 -15.05 0.44
CA TYR A 11 2.72 -15.71 -0.11
C TYR A 11 2.71 -15.73 -1.65
N GLN A 12 1.59 -16.12 -2.26
CA GLN A 12 1.48 -16.15 -3.73
C GLN A 12 1.57 -14.74 -4.34
N LEU A 13 0.98 -13.74 -3.69
CA LEU A 13 1.07 -12.34 -4.12
C LEU A 13 2.52 -11.83 -4.08
N LEU A 14 3.22 -12.00 -2.96
CA LEU A 14 4.62 -11.63 -2.82
C LEU A 14 5.52 -12.38 -3.80
N LYS A 15 5.23 -13.66 -4.06
CA LYS A 15 5.94 -14.46 -5.06
C LYS A 15 5.75 -13.92 -6.48
N ALA A 16 4.53 -13.47 -6.83
CA ALA A 16 4.25 -12.85 -8.11
C ALA A 16 4.95 -11.49 -8.24
N LEU A 17 4.91 -10.65 -7.20
CA LEU A 17 5.59 -9.36 -7.18
C LEU A 17 7.11 -9.52 -7.27
N LYS A 18 7.70 -10.47 -6.56
CA LYS A 18 9.14 -10.78 -6.67
C LYS A 18 9.53 -11.05 -8.13
N TYR A 19 8.72 -11.81 -8.87
CA TYR A 19 8.96 -12.07 -10.28
C TYR A 19 8.90 -10.78 -11.12
N LEU A 20 7.85 -9.97 -10.96
CA LEU A 20 7.70 -8.70 -11.68
C LEU A 20 8.83 -7.71 -11.37
N HIS A 21 9.14 -7.53 -10.09
CA HIS A 21 10.17 -6.61 -9.62
C HIS A 21 11.56 -7.04 -10.10
N SER A 22 11.84 -8.34 -10.17
CA SER A 22 13.09 -8.85 -10.77
C SER A 22 13.22 -8.58 -12.27
N ALA A 23 12.10 -8.31 -12.95
CA ALA A 23 12.08 -7.88 -14.35
C ALA A 23 12.04 -6.35 -14.51
N GLY A 24 12.21 -5.59 -13.43
CA GLY A 24 12.17 -4.13 -13.46
C GLY A 24 10.77 -3.55 -13.64
N ILE A 25 9.71 -4.35 -13.42
CA ILE A 25 8.31 -3.94 -13.63
C ILE A 25 7.65 -3.66 -12.28
N VAL A 26 6.99 -2.50 -12.16
CA VAL A 26 6.12 -2.13 -11.05
C VAL A 26 4.68 -2.18 -11.53
N HIS A 27 3.78 -2.81 -10.76
CA HIS A 27 2.37 -2.97 -11.16
C HIS A 27 1.56 -1.69 -10.99
N ARG A 28 1.78 -0.96 -9.87
CA ARG A 28 1.18 0.34 -9.54
C ARG A 28 -0.33 0.35 -9.24
N ASP A 29 -0.96 -0.81 -9.26
CA ASP A 29 -2.41 -0.96 -9.04
C ASP A 29 -2.75 -2.32 -8.41
N ILE A 30 -1.97 -2.67 -7.40
CA ILE A 30 -2.25 -3.86 -6.59
C ILE A 30 -3.44 -3.55 -5.67
N LYS A 31 -4.55 -4.26 -5.90
CA LYS A 31 -5.80 -4.13 -5.14
C LYS A 31 -6.62 -5.42 -5.24
N PRO A 32 -7.55 -5.69 -4.32
CA PRO A 32 -8.29 -6.96 -4.29
C PRO A 32 -8.98 -7.33 -5.61
N SER A 33 -9.56 -6.36 -6.34
CA SER A 33 -10.23 -6.63 -7.63
C SER A 33 -9.28 -7.14 -8.72
N ASN A 34 -7.98 -6.91 -8.58
CA ASN A 34 -6.94 -7.33 -9.53
C ASN A 34 -6.25 -8.63 -9.09
N LEU A 35 -6.69 -9.23 -7.97
CA LEU A 35 -6.20 -10.51 -7.46
C LEU A 35 -7.22 -11.61 -7.76
N LEU A 36 -7.01 -12.30 -8.86
CA LEU A 36 -7.91 -13.38 -9.28
C LEU A 36 -7.63 -14.63 -8.46
N LEU A 37 -8.64 -15.10 -7.73
CA LEU A 37 -8.60 -16.31 -6.92
C LEU A 37 -9.56 -17.36 -7.48
N ASN A 38 -9.12 -18.60 -7.58
CA ASN A 38 -9.99 -19.75 -7.89
C ASN A 38 -10.42 -20.48 -6.62
N SER A 39 -11.24 -21.54 -6.77
CA SER A 39 -11.72 -22.39 -5.66
C SER A 39 -10.59 -23.07 -4.87
N ASP A 40 -9.43 -23.28 -5.50
CA ASP A 40 -8.25 -23.91 -4.90
C ASP A 40 -7.33 -22.89 -4.20
N CYS A 41 -7.80 -21.65 -4.01
CA CYS A 41 -7.03 -20.53 -3.48
C CYS A 41 -5.76 -20.21 -4.29
N LEU A 42 -5.72 -20.54 -5.58
CA LEU A 42 -4.63 -20.13 -6.47
C LEU A 42 -4.81 -18.68 -6.90
N LEU A 43 -3.79 -17.86 -6.65
CA LEU A 43 -3.80 -16.43 -6.94
C LEU A 43 -3.09 -16.14 -8.27
N LYS A 44 -3.71 -15.26 -9.07
CA LYS A 44 -3.07 -14.62 -10.24
C LYS A 44 -3.28 -13.11 -10.17
N VAL A 45 -2.21 -12.35 -10.36
CA VAL A 45 -2.25 -10.90 -10.50
C VAL A 45 -2.72 -10.57 -11.92
N ALA A 46 -3.65 -9.63 -12.05
CA ALA A 46 -4.23 -9.19 -13.31
C ALA A 46 -4.19 -7.65 -13.42
N ASP A 47 -4.55 -7.15 -14.60
CA ASP A 47 -4.61 -5.72 -14.94
C ASP A 47 -3.26 -4.97 -14.89
N PHE A 48 -2.44 -5.23 -15.91
CA PHE A 48 -1.16 -4.57 -16.11
C PHE A 48 -1.27 -3.23 -16.86
N GLY A 49 -2.46 -2.64 -17.01
CA GLY A 49 -2.65 -1.39 -17.78
C GLY A 49 -1.83 -0.22 -17.24
N LEU A 50 -1.66 -0.19 -15.92
CA LEU A 50 -0.89 0.82 -15.20
C LEU A 50 0.58 0.40 -14.97
N ALA A 51 0.96 -0.83 -15.27
CA ALA A 51 2.30 -1.34 -15.01
C ALA A 51 3.38 -0.60 -15.83
N ARG A 52 4.54 -0.34 -15.22
CA ARG A 52 5.65 0.41 -15.86
C ARG A 52 7.01 -0.18 -15.49
N SER A 53 8.00 0.06 -16.34
CA SER A 53 9.40 -0.25 -16.06
C SER A 53 10.07 0.94 -15.36
N LEU A 54 10.81 0.69 -14.28
CA LEU A 54 11.52 1.75 -13.53
C LEU A 54 12.61 2.45 -14.34
N ASP A 55 13.18 1.77 -15.35
CA ASP A 55 14.27 2.30 -16.17
C ASP A 55 13.82 3.41 -17.12
N LYS A 56 12.51 3.60 -17.29
CA LYS A 56 11.94 4.63 -18.16
C LYS A 56 11.46 5.80 -17.31
N GLU A 57 12.26 6.86 -17.25
CA GLU A 57 11.86 8.18 -16.77
C GLU A 57 10.53 8.57 -17.43
N THR A 58 9.43 8.39 -16.71
CA THR A 58 8.11 8.78 -17.19
C THR A 58 7.46 9.65 -16.15
N LEU A 59 7.51 10.95 -16.45
CA LEU A 59 6.71 11.99 -15.84
C LEU A 59 5.22 11.74 -16.09
N GLN A 60 4.45 12.06 -15.05
CA GLN A 60 3.00 12.27 -14.98
C GLN A 60 2.06 11.11 -14.68
N THR A 61 1.14 11.46 -13.79
CA THR A 61 -0.05 10.75 -13.32
C THR A 61 -1.30 11.31 -13.96
N ASP A 62 -2.26 10.44 -14.25
CA ASP A 62 -3.60 10.58 -13.70
C ASP A 62 -4.05 9.19 -13.26
N TYR A 63 -4.03 8.94 -11.96
CA TYR A 63 -4.58 7.73 -11.38
C TYR A 63 -6.03 8.00 -10.98
N VAL A 64 -6.96 7.67 -11.86
CA VAL A 64 -8.41 7.90 -11.69
C VAL A 64 -9.07 6.83 -10.79
N GLU A 65 -8.31 5.87 -10.29
CA GLU A 65 -8.86 4.69 -9.62
C GLU A 65 -8.96 4.79 -8.09
N THR A 66 -9.33 3.70 -7.42
CA THR A 66 -9.47 3.61 -5.97
C THR A 66 -8.16 3.94 -5.25
N ARG A 67 -8.20 4.89 -4.29
CA ARG A 67 -7.01 5.39 -3.57
C ARG A 67 -6.59 4.57 -2.36
N TRP A 68 -7.41 3.60 -1.93
CA TRP A 68 -7.28 2.91 -0.65
C TRP A 68 -5.99 2.09 -0.48
N TYR A 69 -5.39 1.67 -1.60
CA TYR A 69 -4.19 0.84 -1.63
C TYR A 69 -2.96 1.60 -2.12
N ARG A 70 -3.08 2.93 -2.32
CA ARG A 70 -1.97 3.75 -2.82
C ARG A 70 -1.02 4.09 -1.68
N ALA A 71 0.27 3.95 -1.97
CA ALA A 71 1.35 4.33 -1.08
C ALA A 71 1.40 5.85 -0.84
N PRO A 72 1.90 6.30 0.33
CA PRO A 72 1.89 7.71 0.70
C PRO A 72 2.63 8.62 -0.30
N GLU A 73 3.75 8.17 -0.87
CA GLU A 73 4.51 8.89 -1.89
C GLU A 73 3.69 9.13 -3.16
N ILE A 74 2.78 8.22 -3.53
CA ILE A 74 1.85 8.41 -4.65
C ILE A 74 0.82 9.50 -4.29
N LEU A 75 0.27 9.45 -3.08
CA LEU A 75 -0.75 10.40 -2.61
C LEU A 75 -0.18 11.81 -2.43
N LEU A 76 1.09 11.90 -2.05
CA LEU A 76 1.82 13.14 -1.86
C LEU A 76 2.41 13.66 -3.18
N GLY A 77 2.29 12.94 -4.29
CA GLY A 77 2.72 13.40 -5.61
C GLY A 77 4.23 13.36 -5.84
N SER A 78 4.94 12.45 -5.15
CA SER A 78 6.33 12.15 -5.44
C SER A 78 6.52 11.78 -6.91
N GLN A 79 7.65 12.17 -7.49
CA GLN A 79 8.09 11.69 -8.80
C GLN A 79 9.02 10.47 -8.70
N ARG A 80 9.44 10.11 -7.48
CA ARG A 80 10.33 8.98 -7.21
C ARG A 80 9.48 7.78 -6.86
N TYR A 81 9.24 6.92 -7.85
CA TYR A 81 8.57 5.65 -7.63
C TYR A 81 9.59 4.53 -7.46
N SER A 82 9.26 3.56 -6.62
CA SER A 82 10.05 2.35 -6.43
C SER A 82 9.13 1.12 -6.46
N PHE A 83 9.71 -0.07 -6.35
CA PHE A 83 8.94 -1.30 -6.16
C PHE A 83 8.10 -1.30 -4.86
N ALA A 84 8.45 -0.44 -3.89
CA ALA A 84 7.81 -0.37 -2.59
C ALA A 84 6.32 0.01 -2.66
N ILE A 85 5.89 0.73 -3.71
CA ILE A 85 4.47 1.09 -3.84
C ILE A 85 3.56 -0.13 -3.98
N ASP A 86 4.02 -1.20 -4.64
CA ASP A 86 3.27 -2.44 -4.73
C ASP A 86 3.25 -3.16 -3.38
N LEU A 87 4.34 -3.07 -2.61
CA LEU A 87 4.48 -3.68 -1.28
C LEU A 87 3.58 -2.99 -0.25
N TRP A 88 3.47 -1.66 -0.29
CA TRP A 88 2.48 -0.91 0.50
C TRP A 88 1.05 -1.44 0.25
N SER A 89 0.69 -1.63 -1.02
CA SER A 89 -0.61 -2.18 -1.38
C SER A 89 -0.82 -3.59 -0.80
N VAL A 90 0.23 -4.44 -0.72
CA VAL A 90 0.17 -5.74 -0.05
C VAL A 90 -0.17 -5.58 1.43
N GLY A 91 0.46 -4.63 2.14
CA GLY A 91 0.15 -4.35 3.55
C GLY A 91 -1.32 -3.97 3.77
N CYS A 92 -1.86 -3.11 2.88
CA CYS A 92 -3.27 -2.74 2.90
C CYS A 92 -4.20 -3.94 2.67
N ILE A 93 -3.85 -4.84 1.74
CA ILE A 93 -4.63 -6.04 1.42
C ILE A 93 -4.58 -7.06 2.55
N LEU A 94 -3.41 -7.25 3.19
CA LEU A 94 -3.29 -8.12 4.37
C LEU A 94 -4.19 -7.63 5.51
N GLY A 95 -4.13 -6.34 5.84
CA GLY A 95 -5.01 -5.74 6.83
C GLY A 95 -6.50 -5.88 6.47
N GLU A 96 -6.85 -5.70 5.21
CA GLU A 96 -8.23 -5.85 4.73
C GLU A 96 -8.74 -7.29 4.83
N ILE A 97 -7.93 -8.28 4.46
CA ILE A 97 -8.30 -9.69 4.54
C ILE A 97 -8.54 -10.09 6.00
N ILE A 98 -7.71 -9.62 6.94
CA ILE A 98 -7.84 -9.91 8.37
C ILE A 98 -9.08 -9.22 8.97
N ASN A 99 -9.29 -7.95 8.64
CA ASN A 99 -10.40 -7.16 9.19
C ASN A 99 -11.76 -7.42 8.49
N GLY A 100 -11.74 -7.98 7.28
CA GLY A 100 -12.92 -8.14 6.42
C GLY A 100 -13.46 -6.83 5.84
N LYS A 101 -12.69 -5.75 5.92
CA LYS A 101 -13.02 -4.41 5.39
C LYS A 101 -11.75 -3.65 5.03
N PRO A 102 -11.79 -2.71 4.06
CA PRO A 102 -10.62 -1.96 3.65
C PRO A 102 -9.89 -1.29 4.82
N LEU A 103 -8.56 -1.35 4.81
CA LEU A 103 -7.73 -0.81 5.88
C LEU A 103 -7.80 0.72 5.94
N PHE A 104 -7.66 1.39 4.80
CA PHE A 104 -7.70 2.85 4.69
C PHE A 104 -8.74 3.33 3.67
N PRO A 105 -10.05 3.32 3.99
CA PRO A 105 -11.10 3.74 3.08
C PRO A 105 -11.28 5.27 3.06
N GLY A 106 -10.29 6.01 2.54
CA GLY A 106 -10.32 7.47 2.48
C GLY A 106 -11.26 8.02 1.41
N SER A 107 -12.06 9.03 1.77
CA SER A 107 -13.02 9.70 0.86
C SER A 107 -12.38 10.77 -0.05
N SER A 108 -11.22 11.30 0.36
CA SER A 108 -10.39 12.27 -0.36
C SER A 108 -8.90 11.96 -0.12
N THR A 109 -7.98 12.61 -0.83
CA THR A 109 -6.53 12.45 -0.59
C THR A 109 -6.15 12.82 0.84
N LEU A 110 -6.67 13.94 1.37
CA LEU A 110 -6.43 14.34 2.76
C LEU A 110 -6.99 13.33 3.74
N ASN A 111 -8.21 12.83 3.54
CA ASN A 111 -8.77 11.82 4.43
C ASN A 111 -8.06 10.46 4.32
N GLN A 112 -7.50 10.13 3.15
CA GLN A 112 -6.66 8.96 2.98
C GLN A 112 -5.37 9.09 3.80
N LEU A 113 -4.68 10.22 3.71
CA LEU A 113 -3.46 10.49 4.47
C LEU A 113 -3.72 10.53 5.99
N ASP A 114 -4.83 11.14 6.43
CA ASP A 114 -5.26 11.14 7.85
C ASP A 114 -5.35 9.71 8.40
N LYS A 115 -5.94 8.79 7.64
CA LYS A 115 -6.08 7.37 8.03
C LYS A 115 -4.75 6.62 8.07
N ILE A 116 -3.85 6.94 7.13
CA ILE A 116 -2.51 6.35 7.10
C ILE A 116 -1.74 6.79 8.34
N ILE A 117 -1.70 8.09 8.61
CA ILE A 117 -0.98 8.66 9.77
C ILE A 117 -1.55 8.17 11.10
N GLU A 118 -2.88 7.96 11.20
CA GLU A 118 -3.49 7.34 12.37
C GLU A 118 -2.90 5.95 12.67
N ALA A 119 -2.48 5.20 11.63
CA ALA A 119 -1.89 3.88 11.75
C ALA A 119 -0.37 3.88 11.91
N THR A 120 0.34 4.69 11.13
CA THR A 120 1.81 4.62 10.99
C THR A 120 2.53 5.74 11.74
N GLY A 121 1.81 6.77 12.20
CA GLY A 121 2.38 8.01 12.71
C GLY A 121 2.70 9.00 11.60
N GLN A 122 3.21 10.17 11.98
CA GLN A 122 3.63 11.19 11.01
C GLN A 122 4.95 10.78 10.34
N PRO A 123 5.13 11.12 9.05
CA PRO A 123 6.41 10.89 8.38
C PRO A 123 7.52 11.67 9.07
N SER A 124 8.69 11.05 9.16
CA SER A 124 9.92 11.67 9.64
C SER A 124 10.45 12.71 8.66
N ALA A 125 11.41 13.53 9.08
CA ALA A 125 12.08 14.46 8.17
C ALA A 125 12.83 13.73 7.04
N GLU A 126 13.36 12.53 7.31
CA GLU A 126 14.05 11.69 6.33
C GLU A 126 13.04 11.15 5.30
N ASP A 127 11.87 10.69 5.74
CA ASP A 127 10.81 10.20 4.84
C ASP A 127 10.38 11.32 3.89
N LEU A 128 10.21 12.55 4.39
CA LEU A 128 9.84 13.71 3.58
C LEU A 128 10.91 14.08 2.54
N GLU A 129 12.19 13.92 2.89
CA GLU A 129 13.29 14.13 1.96
C GLU A 129 13.31 13.07 0.84
N VAL A 130 13.00 11.81 1.17
CA VAL A 130 12.90 10.72 0.20
C VAL A 130 11.70 10.90 -0.73
N ILE A 131 10.55 11.28 -0.18
CA ILE A 131 9.32 11.54 -0.94
C ILE A 131 9.53 12.68 -1.95
N ASP A 132 10.32 13.70 -1.61
CA ASP A 132 10.74 14.78 -2.53
C ASP A 132 9.56 15.34 -3.35
N SER A 133 8.52 15.82 -2.65
CA SER A 133 7.34 16.41 -3.28
C SER A 133 7.02 17.81 -2.74
N PRO A 134 6.82 18.80 -3.63
CA PRO A 134 6.36 20.14 -3.25
C PRO A 134 4.98 20.14 -2.56
N LEU A 135 4.17 19.11 -2.77
CA LEU A 135 2.83 19.01 -2.19
C LEU A 135 2.85 18.49 -0.75
N SER A 136 3.92 17.79 -0.34
CA SER A 136 3.97 17.11 0.96
C SER A 136 3.73 18.05 2.13
N MET A 137 4.45 19.17 2.18
CA MET A 137 4.33 20.14 3.27
C MET A 137 2.93 20.71 3.39
N ASN A 138 2.31 21.12 2.28
CA ASN A 138 0.99 21.73 2.27
C ASN A 138 -0.13 20.75 2.66
N LEU A 139 -0.04 19.50 2.17
CA LEU A 139 -1.04 18.48 2.48
C LEU A 139 -0.93 18.02 3.94
N LEU A 140 0.29 17.73 4.42
CA LEU A 140 0.51 17.24 5.78
C LEU A 140 0.22 18.32 6.83
N SER A 141 0.55 19.60 6.57
CA SER A 141 0.22 20.70 7.48
C SER A 141 -1.29 20.94 7.64
N SER A 142 -2.09 20.46 6.68
CA SER A 142 -3.55 20.57 6.70
C SER A 142 -4.23 19.44 7.48
N LEU A 143 -3.48 18.43 7.92
CA LEU A 143 -4.01 17.29 8.66
C LEU A 143 -4.09 17.59 10.16
N PRO A 144 -5.12 17.08 10.86
CA PRO A 144 -5.22 17.24 12.30
C PRO A 144 -4.08 16.48 12.99
N GLN A 145 -3.50 17.06 14.04
CA GLN A 145 -2.59 16.32 14.90
C GLN A 145 -3.39 15.29 15.72
N ARG A 146 -3.07 14.01 15.53
CA ARG A 146 -3.67 12.89 16.26
C ARG A 146 -2.58 11.98 16.81
N GLU A 147 -2.93 11.30 17.89
CA GLU A 147 -2.13 10.23 18.45
C GLU A 147 -2.18 9.01 17.52
N THR A 148 -1.02 8.37 17.31
CA THR A 148 -0.91 7.14 16.53
C THR A 148 -1.57 5.99 17.31
N LYS A 149 -2.52 5.30 16.69
CA LYS A 149 -3.13 4.08 17.27
C LYS A 149 -2.27 2.84 17.06
N GLY A 150 -1.46 2.84 16.00
CA GLY A 150 -0.66 1.69 15.61
C GLY A 150 -1.49 0.58 14.94
N LEU A 151 -0.81 -0.32 14.25
CA LEU A 151 -1.45 -1.40 13.50
C LEU A 151 -2.10 -2.45 14.40
N ALA A 152 -1.54 -2.72 15.58
CA ALA A 152 -2.11 -3.65 16.55
C ALA A 152 -3.52 -3.25 17.02
N GLU A 153 -3.78 -1.95 17.23
CA GLU A 153 -5.12 -1.46 17.59
C GLU A 153 -6.08 -1.50 16.40
N ILE A 154 -5.58 -1.20 15.19
CA ILE A 154 -6.39 -1.12 13.96
C ILE A 154 -6.74 -2.51 13.42
N VAL A 155 -5.86 -3.50 13.63
CA VAL A 155 -6.00 -4.88 13.15
C VAL A 155 -5.87 -5.85 14.34
N PRO A 156 -6.78 -5.81 15.33
CA PRO A 156 -6.63 -6.54 16.59
C PRO A 156 -6.74 -8.07 16.46
N LYS A 157 -7.07 -8.57 15.27
CA LYS A 157 -7.16 -10.00 14.95
C LYS A 157 -5.92 -10.53 14.23
N ALA A 158 -4.97 -9.68 13.89
CA ALA A 158 -3.74 -10.10 13.26
C ALA A 158 -2.90 -10.93 14.24
N SER A 159 -2.27 -11.99 13.74
CA SER A 159 -1.22 -12.69 14.47
C SER A 159 0.02 -11.81 14.57
N ASP A 160 0.91 -12.09 15.53
CA ASP A 160 2.13 -11.31 15.76
C ASP A 160 2.99 -11.19 14.49
N ASP A 161 3.13 -12.26 13.72
CA ASP A 161 3.90 -12.29 12.48
C ASP A 161 3.20 -11.56 11.31
N ALA A 162 1.86 -11.50 11.32
CA ALA A 162 1.12 -10.69 10.36
C ALA A 162 1.26 -9.20 10.70
N LEU A 163 1.23 -8.84 11.99
CA LEU A 163 1.49 -7.46 12.44
C LEU A 163 2.90 -7.01 12.08
N GLU A 164 3.92 -7.82 12.38
CA GLU A 164 5.32 -7.55 12.04
C GLU A 164 5.48 -7.30 10.53
N LEU A 165 4.94 -8.20 9.69
CA LEU A 165 4.96 -8.00 8.24
C LEU A 165 4.23 -6.72 7.81
N MET A 166 3.09 -6.39 8.43
CA MET A 166 2.38 -5.15 8.11
C MET A 166 3.17 -3.90 8.51
N GLU A 167 3.87 -3.92 9.64
CA GLU A 167 4.73 -2.81 10.10
C GLU A 167 5.92 -2.58 9.16
N GLU A 168 6.48 -3.65 8.58
CA GLU A 168 7.53 -3.54 7.57
C GLU A 168 6.99 -3.01 6.22
N LEU A 169 5.76 -3.36 5.85
CA LEU A 169 5.16 -2.97 4.56
C LEU A 169 4.52 -1.58 4.57
N LEU A 170 4.01 -1.13 5.72
CA LEU A 170 3.26 0.11 5.89
C LEU A 170 4.10 1.20 6.57
N THR A 171 5.23 1.51 5.96
CA THR A 171 6.11 2.62 6.34
C THR A 171 6.04 3.76 5.32
N PHE A 172 6.26 4.99 5.80
CA PHE A 172 6.51 6.15 4.95
C PHE A 172 7.87 6.07 4.24
#